data_AF-A0A8R7UFJ0-F1
#
_entry.id   AF-A0A8R7UFJ0-F1
#
_cell.length_a   1.000
_cell.length_b   1.000
_cell.length_c   1.000
_cell.angle_alpha   90.00
_cell.angle_beta   90.00
_cell.angle_gamma   90.00
#
_symmetry.space_group_name_H-M   'P 1'
#
loop_
_entity.id
_entity.type
_entity.pdbx_description
1 polymer ?
#
loop_
_entity_poly.entity_id
_entity_poly.type
_entity_poly.pdbx_seq_one_letter_code
_entity_poly.pdbx_strand_id
1 'polypeptide(L)' 'NRVYVLSEALPFIQQFKGKKVMVKYGGAAMKSSEVLASVIRDLVLLSYVGLRPVLMHDGGPEINFWL' A
#
# COMPACT_ATOMS: atom_id res chain seq x y z
N ASN A 1 -6.85 -13.10 -19.82
CA ASN A 1 -5.81 -12.94 -18.79
C ASN A 1 -6.23 -12.43 -17.43
N ARG A 2 -7.28 -11.60 -17.26
CA ARG A 2 -7.66 -11.10 -15.90
C ARG A 2 -8.12 -12.19 -14.93
N VAL A 3 -8.86 -13.19 -15.41
CA VAL A 3 -9.35 -14.32 -14.59
C VAL A 3 -8.19 -15.12 -14.00
N TYR A 4 -7.13 -15.34 -14.79
CA TYR A 4 -5.94 -16.06 -14.34
C TYR A 4 -5.23 -15.31 -13.19
N VAL A 5 -5.00 -14.00 -13.35
CA VAL A 5 -4.35 -13.17 -12.33
C VAL A 5 -5.13 -13.16 -11.01
N LEU A 6 -6.47 -13.05 -11.07
CA LEU A 6 -7.28 -13.09 -9.85
C LEU A 6 -7.30 -14.47 -9.21
N SER A 7 -7.28 -15.54 -10.02
CA SER A 7 -7.20 -16.91 -9.52
C SER A 7 -5.89 -17.19 -8.80
N GLU A 8 -4.77 -16.66 -9.28
CA GLU A 8 -3.46 -16.78 -8.61
C GLU A 8 -3.37 -15.91 -7.34
N ALA A 9 -4.05 -14.76 -7.32
CA ALA A 9 -4.07 -13.87 -6.16
C ALA A 9 -4.99 -14.37 -5.02
N LEU A 10 -6.04 -15.14 -5.36
CA LEU A 10 -7.08 -15.57 -4.41
C LEU A 10 -6.55 -16.33 -3.19
N PRO A 11 -5.61 -17.30 -3.31
CA PRO A 11 -5.04 -17.99 -2.16
C PRO A 11 -4.38 -17.02 -1.16
N PHE A 12 -3.68 -16.00 -1.64
CA PHE A 12 -3.05 -15.00 -0.78
C PHE A 12 -4.08 -14.13 -0.08
N ILE A 13 -5.14 -13.70 -0.79
CA ILE A 13 -6.23 -12.93 -0.19
C ILE A 13 -6.87 -13.72 0.96
N GLN A 14 -7.14 -15.01 0.74
CA GLN A 14 -7.70 -15.88 1.78
C GLN A 14 -6.76 -16.06 2.96
N GLN A 15 -5.46 -16.28 2.70
CA GLN A 15 -4.44 -16.46 3.73
C GLN A 15 -4.28 -15.22 4.63
N PHE A 16 -4.35 -14.02 4.05
CA PHE A 16 -4.12 -12.76 4.77
C PHE A 16 -5.39 -12.06 5.23
N LYS A 17 -6.57 -12.63 4.97
CA LYS A 17 -7.84 -12.07 5.43
C LYS A 17 -7.82 -11.81 6.94
N GLY A 18 -8.20 -10.60 7.33
CA GLY A 18 -8.23 -10.13 8.72
C GLY A 18 -6.87 -9.79 9.32
N LYS A 19 -5.75 -10.08 8.63
CA LYS A 19 -4.40 -9.79 9.12
C LYS A 19 -4.10 -8.30 8.97
N LYS A 20 -3.31 -7.77 9.91
CA LYS A 20 -2.74 -6.43 9.82
C LYS A 20 -1.51 -6.48 8.92
N VAL A 21 -1.41 -5.53 8.00
CA VAL A 21 -0.24 -5.39 7.11
C VAL A 21 0.29 -3.97 7.24
N MET A 22 1.53 -3.85 7.68
CA MET A 22 2.21 -2.56 7.76
C MET A 22 2.86 -2.25 6.41
N VAL A 23 2.57 -1.09 5.85
CA VAL A 23 3.15 -0.60 4.60
C VAL A 23 3.96 0.64 4.90
N LYS A 24 5.27 0.56 4.67
CA LYS A 24 6.17 1.72 4.82
C LYS A 24 6.19 2.51 3.51
N TYR A 25 5.78 3.77 3.58
CA TYR A 25 5.82 4.74 2.48
C TYR A 25 6.82 5.84 2.81
N GLY A 26 7.96 5.84 2.13
CA GLY A 26 9.05 6.77 2.45
C GLY A 26 10.08 6.90 1.32
N GLY A 27 11.06 7.79 1.53
CA GLY A 27 12.20 7.95 0.63
C GLY A 27 11.79 8.41 -0.78
N ALA A 28 12.31 7.73 -1.81
CA ALA A 28 12.06 8.09 -3.21
C ALA A 28 10.58 8.06 -3.61
N ALA A 29 9.76 7.25 -2.92
CA ALA A 29 8.33 7.16 -3.18
C ALA A 29 7.55 8.44 -2.79
N MET A 30 8.13 9.29 -1.94
CA MET A 30 7.53 10.56 -1.50
C MET A 30 7.71 11.71 -2.50
N LYS A 31 8.44 11.50 -3.62
CA LYS A 31 8.76 12.56 -4.58
C LYS A 31 7.68 12.80 -5.65
N SER A 32 6.74 11.88 -5.80
CA SER A 32 5.71 11.92 -6.84
C SER A 32 4.32 11.76 -6.23
N SER A 33 3.43 12.69 -6.58
CA SER A 33 2.04 12.68 -6.13
C SER A 33 1.25 11.51 -6.76
N GLU A 34 1.67 11.08 -7.95
CA GLU A 34 1.10 9.97 -8.70
C GLU A 34 1.42 8.64 -8.01
N VAL A 35 2.65 8.49 -7.49
CA VAL A 35 3.07 7.32 -6.71
C VAL A 35 2.27 7.27 -5.41
N LEU A 36 2.11 8.39 -4.70
CA LEU A 36 1.25 8.45 -3.50
C LEU A 36 -0.17 7.99 -3.84
N ALA A 37 -0.78 8.55 -4.88
CA ALA A 37 -2.14 8.17 -5.28
C ALA A 37 -2.27 6.68 -5.63
N SER A 38 -1.25 6.10 -6.27
CA SER A 38 -1.21 4.66 -6.52
C SER A 38 -1.15 3.84 -5.22
N VAL A 39 -0.25 4.22 -4.31
CA VAL A 39 -0.13 3.56 -3.00
C VAL A 39 -1.45 3.60 -2.24
N ILE A 40 -2.13 4.74 -2.23
CA ILE A 40 -3.45 4.86 -1.57
C ILE A 40 -4.48 3.95 -2.23
N ARG A 41 -4.53 3.87 -3.56
CA ARG A 41 -5.44 2.94 -4.27
C ARG A 41 -5.17 1.48 -3.90
N ASP A 42 -3.91 1.09 -3.78
CA ASP A 42 -3.54 -0.27 -3.40
C ASP A 42 -3.93 -0.58 -1.95
N LEU A 43 -3.72 0.36 -1.02
CA LEU A 43 -4.17 0.20 0.38
C LEU A 43 -5.69 0.03 0.47
N VAL A 44 -6.44 0.81 -0.30
CA VAL A 44 -7.90 0.69 -0.39
C VAL A 44 -8.30 -0.68 -0.94
N LEU A 45 -7.62 -1.19 -1.97
CA LEU A 45 -7.84 -2.54 -2.49
C LEU A 45 -7.59 -3.60 -1.41
N LEU A 46 -6.47 -3.51 -0.69
CA LEU A 46 -6.15 -4.44 0.40
C LEU A 46 -7.24 -4.44 1.48
N SER A 47 -7.75 -3.25 1.83
CA SER A 47 -8.88 -3.13 2.76
C SER A 47 -10.15 -3.78 2.22
N TYR A 48 -10.48 -3.58 0.94
CA TYR A 48 -11.68 -4.16 0.33
C TYR A 48 -11.64 -5.69 0.27
N VAL A 49 -10.48 -6.28 0.03
CA VAL A 49 -10.32 -7.74 0.00
C VAL A 49 -10.13 -8.35 1.41
N GLY A 50 -10.23 -7.53 2.45
CA GLY A 50 -10.36 -7.97 3.84
C GLY A 50 -9.09 -7.94 4.69
N LEU A 51 -8.00 -7.34 4.19
CA LEU A 51 -6.81 -7.07 5.00
C LEU A 51 -7.00 -5.79 5.82
N ARG A 52 -6.14 -5.58 6.82
CA ARG A 52 -6.14 -4.38 7.67
C ARG A 52 -4.83 -3.60 7.47
N PRO A 53 -4.71 -2.85 6.37
CA PRO A 53 -3.49 -2.10 6.07
C PRO A 53 -3.24 -0.98 7.09
N VAL A 54 -1.98 -0.74 7.42
CA VAL A 54 -1.51 0.37 8.25
C VAL A 54 -0.37 1.05 7.51
N LEU A 55 -0.57 2.30 7.10
CA LEU A 55 0.45 3.10 6.42
C LEU A 55 1.36 3.79 7.45
N MET A 56 2.66 3.63 7.33
CA MET A 56 3.66 4.37 8.07
C MET A 56 4.47 5.22 7.09
N HIS A 57 4.68 6.50 7.40
CA HIS A 57 5.54 7.37 6.60
C HIS A 57 6.66 7.98 7.43
N ASP A 58 7.79 8.25 6.76
CA ASP A 58 8.88 9.04 7.33
C ASP A 58 8.59 10.54 7.09
N GLY A 59 9.32 11.46 7.73
CA GLY A 59 9.07 12.90 7.54
C GLY A 59 9.53 13.46 6.18
N GLY A 60 10.23 12.66 5.38
CA GLY A 60 10.55 12.99 3.98
C GLY A 60 11.50 14.18 3.80
N PRO A 61 11.63 14.68 2.56
CA PRO A 61 12.44 15.86 2.26
C PRO A 61 11.90 17.13 2.93
N GLU A 62 10.63 17.14 3.37
CA GLU A 62 10.01 18.26 4.08
C GLU A 62 10.77 18.62 5.37
N ILE A 63 11.34 17.65 6.08
CA ILE A 63 12.18 17.93 7.27
C ILE A 63 13.33 18.88 6.93
N ASN A 64 13.90 18.79 5.72
CA ASN A 64 15.01 19.65 5.32
C ASN A 64 14.59 21.09 5.00
N PHE A 65 13.31 21.36 4.74
CA PHE A 65 12.83 22.74 4.58
C PHE A 65 12.62 23.43 5.93
N TRP A 66 12.41 22.65 7.00
CA TRP A 66 12.25 23.16 8.37
C TRP A 66 13.59 23.43 9.08
N LEU A 67 14.66 22.77 8.65
CA LEU A 67 16.03 22.90 9.20
C LEU A 67 16.84 23.94 8.43
#